data_AF-A0A2E0UI58-F1
#
_entry.id   AF-A0A2E0UI58-F1
#
_cell.length_a   1.000
_cell.length_b   1.000
_cell.length_c   1.000
_cell.angle_alpha   90.00
_cell.angle_beta   90.00
_cell.angle_gamma   90.00
#
_symmetry.space_group_name_H-M   'P 1'
#
loop_
_entity.id
_entity.type
_entity.pdbx_description
1 polymer ?
#
loop_
_entity_poly.entity_id
_entity_poly.type
_entity_poly.pdbx_seq_one_letter_code
_entity_poly.pdbx_strand_id
1 'polypeptide(L)'
;MKLEQFVLGKYLQSTIWPVLQRIDETKVYQVIIKERDNRSLNQNALSHAWYGQIAAELDITPLDAKCLSKLLCGVPILRAEEDDFRQDYDALVKYRFNYEEKLRLMKQFPVTSLMSKSQLNQYLEAMKEHWAESGVQLMYPDEVPVTTYERT
;
A
#
# COMPACT_ATOMS: atom_id res chain seq x y z
N MET A 1 41.01 -18.55 12.03
CA MET A 1 39.67 -17.94 11.86
C MET A 1 38.85 -18.91 11.01
N LYS A 2 37.75 -19.47 11.52
CA LYS A 2 36.91 -20.39 10.74
C LYS A 2 36.21 -19.56 9.66
N LEU A 3 36.45 -19.90 8.39
CA LEU A 3 35.70 -19.33 7.28
C LEU A 3 34.41 -20.14 7.15
N GLU A 4 33.31 -19.59 7.64
CA GLU A 4 31.99 -20.14 7.37
C GLU A 4 31.53 -19.65 6.00
N GLN A 5 31.32 -20.58 5.06
CA GLN A 5 30.75 -20.27 3.76
C GLN A 5 29.23 -20.19 3.89
N PHE A 6 28.66 -19.03 3.60
CA PHE A 6 27.21 -18.82 3.56
C PHE A 6 26.75 -18.68 2.11
N VAL A 7 25.80 -19.50 1.70
CA VAL A 7 25.12 -19.34 0.41
C VAL A 7 23.97 -18.36 0.60
N LEU A 8 24.09 -17.15 0.05
CA LEU A 8 23.00 -16.18 0.03
C LEU A 8 21.94 -16.60 -1.00
N GLY A 9 20.66 -16.43 -0.69
CA GLY A 9 19.58 -16.64 -1.65
C GLY A 9 19.67 -15.68 -2.84
N LYS A 10 19.12 -16.07 -3.99
CA LYS A 10 19.26 -15.37 -5.29
C LYS A 10 18.93 -13.86 -5.22
N TYR A 11 17.94 -13.49 -4.41
CA TYR A 11 17.54 -12.09 -4.18
C TYR A 11 18.56 -11.30 -3.34
N LEU A 12 19.07 -11.89 -2.25
CA LEU A 12 20.12 -11.26 -1.44
C LEU A 12 21.39 -11.04 -2.25
N GLN A 13 21.72 -12.00 -3.13
CA GLN A 13 22.87 -11.88 -4.03
C GLN A 13 22.73 -10.65 -4.94
N SER A 14 21.59 -10.46 -5.61
CA SER A 14 21.40 -9.31 -6.51
C SER A 14 21.45 -7.95 -5.80
N THR A 15 21.06 -7.89 -4.53
CA THR A 15 20.96 -6.63 -3.78
C THR A 15 22.26 -6.27 -3.06
N ILE A 16 22.96 -7.25 -2.49
CA ILE A 16 24.17 -7.00 -1.69
C ILE A 16 25.40 -6.91 -2.59
N TRP A 17 25.45 -7.69 -3.68
CA TRP A 17 26.63 -7.76 -4.55
C TRP A 17 27.09 -6.40 -5.11
N PRO A 18 26.19 -5.52 -5.60
CA PRO A 18 26.61 -4.19 -6.07
C PRO A 18 27.25 -3.31 -4.98
N VAL A 19 26.88 -3.51 -3.71
CA VAL A 19 27.46 -2.79 -2.57
C VAL A 19 28.84 -3.31 -2.25
N LEU A 20 29.01 -4.64 -2.21
CA LEU A 20 30.30 -5.28 -1.97
C LEU A 20 31.31 -5.00 -3.08
N GLN A 21 30.88 -4.82 -4.33
CA GLN A 21 31.79 -4.45 -5.41
C GLN A 21 32.40 -3.04 -5.28
N ARG A 22 31.85 -2.20 -4.39
CA ARG A 22 32.27 -0.80 -4.21
C ARG A 22 33.14 -0.59 -2.98
N ILE A 23 33.35 -1.63 -2.17
CA ILE A 23 34.15 -1.50 -0.94
C ILE A 23 35.64 -1.62 -1.26
N ASP A 24 36.45 -0.92 -0.49
CA ASP A 24 37.90 -0.88 -0.62
C ASP A 24 38.50 -2.06 0.16
N GLU A 25 39.17 -2.97 -0.54
CA GLU A 25 39.75 -4.20 0.03
C GLU A 25 40.80 -3.94 1.13
N THR A 26 41.31 -2.72 1.23
CA THR A 26 42.30 -2.34 2.25
C THR A 26 41.69 -1.95 3.60
N LYS A 27 40.36 -1.85 3.68
CA LYS A 27 39.65 -1.39 4.87
C LYS A 27 38.89 -2.51 5.58
N VAL A 28 38.75 -2.36 6.90
CA VAL A 28 37.97 -3.28 7.72
C VAL A 28 36.52 -2.78 7.82
N TYR A 29 35.57 -3.63 7.45
CA TYR A 29 34.15 -3.33 7.50
C TYR A 29 33.44 -4.16 8.56
N GLN A 30 32.53 -3.55 9.30
CA GLN A 30 31.57 -4.25 10.16
C GLN A 30 30.26 -4.39 9.40
N VAL A 31 29.82 -5.64 9.17
CA VAL A 31 28.50 -5.94 8.60
C VAL A 31 27.56 -6.30 9.75
N ILE A 32 26.47 -5.56 9.90
CA ILE A 32 25.45 -5.82 10.91
C ILE A 32 24.19 -6.31 10.19
N ILE A 33 23.91 -7.60 10.31
CA ILE A 33 22.68 -8.21 9.80
C ILE A 33 21.68 -8.22 10.94
N LYS A 34 20.58 -7.47 10.78
CA LYS A 34 19.46 -7.48 11.72
C LYS A 34 18.30 -8.16 11.05
N GLU A 35 17.70 -9.14 11.74
CA GLU A 35 16.36 -9.58 11.42
C GLU A 35 15.45 -8.35 11.61
N ARG A 36 14.98 -7.79 10.51
CA ARG A 36 13.95 -6.77 10.58
C ARG A 36 12.70 -7.55 10.93
N ASP A 37 12.29 -7.42 12.18
CA ASP A 37 10.95 -7.79 12.60
C ASP A 37 10.03 -7.19 11.53
N ASN A 38 9.32 -8.05 10.81
CA ASN A 38 8.44 -7.64 9.74
C ASN A 38 7.28 -6.94 10.45
N ARG A 39 7.52 -5.72 10.92
CA ARG A 39 6.53 -4.84 11.52
C ARG A 39 5.56 -4.62 10.38
N SER A 40 4.58 -5.51 10.27
CA SER A 40 3.51 -5.39 9.31
C SER A 40 3.03 -3.97 9.52
N LEU A 41 3.23 -3.11 8.53
CA LEU A 41 2.66 -1.78 8.56
C LEU A 41 1.20 -1.99 8.93
N ASN A 42 0.76 -1.31 9.99
CA ASN A 42 -0.63 -1.37 10.39
C ASN A 42 -1.44 -1.13 9.11
N GLN A 43 -2.37 -2.04 8.76
CA GLN A 43 -3.12 -2.00 7.49
C GLN A 43 -3.69 -0.60 7.22
N ASN A 44 -4.08 0.11 8.29
CA ASN A 44 -4.51 1.50 8.22
C ASN A 44 -3.39 2.43 7.74
N ALA A 45 -2.19 2.34 8.33
CA ALA A 45 -1.03 3.12 7.91
C ALA A 45 -0.65 2.85 6.44
N LEU A 46 -0.74 1.59 5.99
CA LEU A 46 -0.50 1.24 4.59
C LEU A 46 -1.53 1.90 3.66
N SER A 47 -2.83 1.78 3.98
CA SER A 47 -3.88 2.43 3.18
C SER A 47 -3.68 3.95 3.10
N HIS A 48 -3.27 4.58 4.20
CA HIS A 48 -2.97 6.01 4.25
C HIS A 48 -1.77 6.41 3.39
N ALA A 49 -0.71 5.60 3.38
CA ALA A 49 0.44 5.82 2.50
C ALA A 49 0.04 5.72 1.02
N TRP A 50 -0.77 4.73 0.66
CA TRP A 50 -1.25 4.55 -0.70
C TRP A 50 -2.18 5.67 -1.17
N TYR A 51 -3.03 6.22 -0.30
CA TYR A 51 -3.80 7.41 -0.67
C TYR A 51 -2.90 8.59 -1.05
N GLY A 52 -1.73 8.74 -0.39
CA GLY A 52 -0.73 9.74 -0.75
C GLY A 52 -0.10 9.48 -2.12
N GLN A 53 0.24 8.22 -2.43
CA GLN A 53 0.80 7.85 -3.73
C GLN A 53 -0.21 8.09 -4.86
N ILE A 54 -1.46 7.62 -4.69
CA ILE A 54 -2.54 7.84 -5.66
C ILE A 54 -2.79 9.34 -5.88
N ALA A 55 -2.81 10.11 -4.79
CA ALA A 55 -2.98 11.56 -4.84
C ALA A 55 -1.88 12.24 -5.66
N ALA A 56 -0.62 11.84 -5.47
CA ALA A 56 0.51 12.39 -6.21
C ALA A 56 0.44 12.03 -7.70
N GLU A 57 0.14 10.78 -8.04
CA GLU A 57 0.10 10.31 -9.43
C GLU A 57 -1.08 10.88 -10.23
N LEU A 58 -2.23 11.12 -9.58
CA LEU A 58 -3.43 11.64 -10.23
C LEU A 58 -3.63 13.15 -10.05
N ASP A 59 -2.71 13.85 -9.38
CA ASP A 59 -2.81 15.27 -9.03
C ASP A 59 -4.13 15.63 -8.30
N ILE A 60 -4.53 14.79 -7.34
CA ILE A 60 -5.72 14.99 -6.50
C ILE A 60 -5.34 15.04 -5.02
N THR A 61 -6.30 15.34 -4.14
CA THR A 61 -6.03 15.32 -2.70
C THR A 61 -6.00 13.88 -2.16
N PRO A 62 -5.22 13.58 -1.10
CA PRO A 62 -5.28 12.28 -0.42
C PRO A 62 -6.67 11.91 0.10
N LEU A 63 -7.50 12.91 0.42
CA LEU A 63 -8.89 12.69 0.81
C LEU A 63 -9.73 12.21 -0.37
N ASP A 64 -9.56 12.79 -1.56
CA ASP A 64 -10.29 12.36 -2.75
C ASP A 64 -9.82 10.97 -3.21
N ALA A 65 -8.52 10.68 -3.16
CA ALA A 65 -7.98 9.33 -3.39
C ALA A 65 -8.56 8.29 -2.42
N LYS A 66 -8.71 8.65 -1.14
CA LYS A 66 -9.38 7.82 -0.14
C LYS A 66 -10.86 7.60 -0.47
N CYS A 67 -11.58 8.63 -0.92
CA CYS A 67 -13.00 8.52 -1.27
C CYS A 67 -13.22 7.65 -2.51
N LEU A 68 -12.37 7.81 -3.52
CA LEU A 68 -12.35 6.97 -4.73
C LEU A 68 -12.11 5.51 -4.35
N SER A 69 -11.05 5.24 -3.59
CA SER A 69 -10.69 3.89 -3.17
C SER A 69 -11.82 3.23 -2.34
N LYS A 70 -12.43 3.97 -1.39
CA LYS A 70 -13.61 3.49 -0.66
C LYS A 70 -14.76 3.11 -1.58
N LEU A 71 -15.08 3.95 -2.55
CA LEU A 71 -16.22 3.74 -3.45
C LEU A 71 -15.99 2.55 -4.39
N LEU A 72 -14.78 2.44 -4.94
CA LEU A 72 -14.45 1.50 -6.01
C LEU A 72 -14.02 0.13 -5.48
N CYS A 73 -13.35 0.09 -4.33
CA CYS A 73 -12.83 -1.16 -3.75
C CYS A 73 -13.59 -1.55 -2.48
N GLY A 74 -13.83 -0.60 -1.56
CA GLY A 74 -14.35 -0.92 -0.23
C GLY A 74 -15.84 -1.22 -0.18
N VAL A 75 -16.65 -0.45 -0.90
CA VAL A 75 -18.10 -0.66 -1.01
C VAL A 75 -18.43 -2.03 -1.63
N PRO A 76 -17.80 -2.48 -2.73
CA PRO A 76 -18.03 -3.82 -3.27
C PRO A 76 -17.76 -4.95 -2.27
N ILE A 77 -16.68 -4.86 -1.48
CA ILE A 77 -16.34 -5.88 -0.47
C ILE A 77 -17.45 -5.98 0.58
N LEU A 78 -17.84 -4.85 1.20
CA LEU A 78 -18.91 -4.86 2.20
C LEU A 78 -20.25 -5.30 1.60
N ARG A 79 -20.56 -4.94 0.36
CA ARG A 79 -21.78 -5.42 -0.32
C ARG A 79 -21.75 -6.91 -0.61
N ALA A 80 -20.57 -7.52 -0.78
CA ALA A 80 -20.43 -8.94 -1.05
C ALA A 80 -20.54 -9.78 0.24
N GLU A 81 -20.00 -9.28 1.35
CA GLU A 81 -19.84 -10.07 2.58
C GLU A 81 -20.85 -9.73 3.68
N GLU A 82 -21.42 -8.52 3.69
CA GLU A 82 -22.34 -8.06 4.74
C GLU A 82 -23.74 -7.81 4.15
N ASP A 83 -24.66 -8.75 4.42
CA ASP A 83 -26.00 -8.73 3.84
C ASP A 83 -26.80 -7.48 4.22
N ASP A 84 -26.72 -7.05 5.48
CA ASP A 84 -27.41 -5.84 5.97
C ASP A 84 -26.87 -4.58 5.29
N PHE A 85 -25.53 -4.47 5.18
CA PHE A 85 -24.89 -3.37 4.46
C PHE A 85 -25.31 -3.35 2.99
N ARG A 86 -25.36 -4.52 2.33
CA ARG A 86 -25.80 -4.62 0.94
C ARG A 86 -27.22 -4.11 0.76
N GLN A 87 -28.15 -4.55 1.62
CA GLN A 87 -29.56 -4.17 1.53
C GLN A 87 -29.73 -2.65 1.68
N ASP A 88 -29.14 -2.08 2.73
CA ASP A 88 -29.23 -0.65 3.01
C ASP A 88 -28.54 0.18 1.93
N TYR A 89 -27.33 -0.20 1.52
CA TYR A 89 -26.59 0.53 0.50
C TYR A 89 -27.31 0.49 -0.86
N ASP A 90 -27.86 -0.66 -1.26
CA ASP A 90 -28.56 -0.78 -2.54
C ASP A 90 -29.87 0.02 -2.52
N ALA A 91 -30.64 -0.02 -1.44
CA ALA A 91 -31.91 0.71 -1.33
C ALA A 91 -31.74 2.23 -1.18
N LEU A 92 -30.73 2.67 -0.43
CA LEU A 92 -30.57 4.07 -0.03
C LEU A 92 -29.57 4.85 -0.88
N VAL A 93 -28.55 4.18 -1.44
CA VAL A 93 -27.41 4.87 -2.07
C VAL A 93 -27.25 4.52 -3.55
N LYS A 94 -27.16 3.23 -3.88
CA LYS A 94 -26.72 2.74 -5.19
C LYS A 94 -27.49 3.34 -6.36
N TYR A 95 -28.82 3.38 -6.26
CA TYR A 95 -29.70 3.85 -7.34
C TYR A 95 -30.10 5.33 -7.23
N ARG A 96 -29.79 5.99 -6.10
CA ARG A 96 -30.25 7.36 -5.82
C ARG A 96 -29.24 8.43 -6.18
N PHE A 97 -27.94 8.11 -6.12
CA PHE A 97 -26.87 9.08 -6.32
C PHE A 97 -26.05 8.77 -7.57
N ASN A 98 -25.66 9.83 -8.28
CA ASN A 98 -24.68 9.75 -9.35
C ASN A 98 -23.26 9.58 -8.77
N TYR A 99 -22.25 9.45 -9.65
CA TYR A 99 -20.88 9.17 -9.24
C TYR A 99 -20.27 10.28 -8.37
N GLU A 100 -20.43 11.54 -8.73
CA GLU A 100 -19.90 12.67 -7.97
C GLU A 100 -20.56 12.80 -6.59
N GLU A 101 -21.88 12.60 -6.53
CA GLU A 101 -22.64 12.59 -5.29
C GLU A 101 -22.19 11.46 -4.35
N LYS A 102 -21.93 10.27 -4.90
CA LYS A 102 -21.35 9.15 -4.16
C LYS A 102 -19.98 9.50 -3.59
N LEU A 103 -19.11 10.17 -4.36
CA LEU A 103 -17.81 10.61 -3.85
C LEU A 103 -17.93 11.64 -2.73
N ARG A 104 -18.86 12.60 -2.82
CA ARG A 104 -19.14 13.54 -1.74
C ARG A 104 -19.63 12.81 -0.48
N LEU A 105 -20.51 11.82 -0.64
CA LEU A 105 -20.98 10.97 0.45
C LEU A 105 -19.80 10.20 1.11
N MET A 106 -18.87 9.66 0.32
CA MET A 106 -17.72 8.90 0.83
C MET A 106 -16.77 9.69 1.74
N LYS A 107 -16.80 11.03 1.69
CA LYS A 107 -16.05 11.90 2.61
C LYS A 107 -16.48 11.66 4.06
N GLN A 108 -17.76 11.40 4.29
CA GLN A 108 -18.34 11.18 5.60
C GLN A 108 -18.68 9.71 5.87
N PHE A 109 -18.85 8.89 4.83
CA PHE A 109 -19.32 7.52 4.97
C PHE A 109 -18.23 6.58 5.54
N PRO A 110 -18.50 5.84 6.64
CA PRO A 110 -17.48 5.11 7.39
C PRO A 110 -17.10 3.73 6.82
N VAL A 111 -16.95 3.58 5.50
CA VAL A 111 -16.68 2.28 4.81
C VAL A 111 -15.55 1.48 5.48
N THR A 112 -14.33 2.02 5.55
CA THR A 112 -13.17 1.31 6.09
C THR A 112 -13.26 1.06 7.59
N SER A 113 -14.08 1.84 8.32
CA SER A 113 -14.26 1.66 9.77
C SER A 113 -15.23 0.52 10.09
N LEU A 114 -16.09 0.14 9.14
CA LEU A 114 -17.00 -0.99 9.26
C LEU A 114 -16.30 -2.32 8.95
N MET A 115 -15.13 -2.28 8.32
CA MET A 115 -14.41 -3.48 7.90
C MET A 115 -13.74 -4.20 9.06
N SER A 116 -13.82 -5.54 9.03
CA SER A 116 -12.94 -6.41 9.80
C SER A 116 -11.49 -6.31 9.29
N LYS A 117 -10.54 -6.85 10.07
CA LYS A 117 -9.12 -6.94 9.65
C LYS A 117 -8.93 -7.75 8.36
N SER A 118 -9.77 -8.77 8.14
CA SER A 118 -9.71 -9.60 6.93
C SER A 118 -10.21 -8.80 5.72
N GLN A 119 -11.36 -8.13 5.85
CA GLN A 119 -11.90 -7.24 4.81
C GLN A 119 -10.95 -6.08 4.49
N LEU A 120 -10.25 -5.54 5.49
CA LEU A 120 -9.26 -4.48 5.27
C LEU A 120 -8.03 -4.98 4.47
N ASN A 121 -7.61 -6.23 4.65
CA ASN A 121 -6.59 -6.84 3.78
C ASN A 121 -7.11 -7.00 2.35
N GLN A 122 -8.33 -7.51 2.18
CA GLN A 122 -8.93 -7.64 0.84
C GLN A 122 -9.05 -6.27 0.16
N TYR A 123 -9.38 -5.23 0.92
CA TYR A 123 -9.45 -3.86 0.43
C TYR A 123 -8.09 -3.35 -0.06
N LEU A 124 -6.99 -3.68 0.63
CA LEU A 124 -5.65 -3.32 0.20
C LEU A 124 -5.29 -4.04 -1.11
N GLU A 125 -5.54 -5.34 -1.23
CA GLU A 125 -5.28 -6.06 -2.49
C GLU A 125 -6.13 -5.50 -3.64
N ALA A 126 -7.42 -5.25 -3.40
CA ALA A 126 -8.33 -4.66 -4.38
C ALA A 126 -7.87 -3.25 -4.82
N MET A 127 -7.37 -2.42 -3.89
CA MET A 127 -6.76 -1.13 -4.23
C MET A 127 -5.55 -1.33 -5.16
N LYS A 128 -4.65 -2.24 -4.81
CA LYS A 128 -3.44 -2.49 -5.58
C LYS A 128 -3.76 -2.94 -7.01
N GLU A 129 -4.70 -3.86 -7.16
CA GLU A 129 -5.17 -4.34 -8.47
C GLU A 129 -5.84 -3.21 -9.27
N HIS A 130 -6.84 -2.54 -8.69
CA HIS A 130 -7.61 -1.50 -9.38
C HIS A 130 -6.73 -0.33 -9.85
N TRP A 131 -5.80 0.12 -9.00
CA TRP A 131 -4.92 1.23 -9.34
C TRP A 131 -3.84 0.81 -10.33
N ALA A 132 -3.33 -0.43 -10.27
CA ALA A 132 -2.42 -0.95 -11.28
C ALA A 132 -3.07 -1.01 -12.67
N GLU A 133 -4.34 -1.43 -12.77
CA GLU A 133 -5.12 -1.37 -14.01
C GLU A 133 -5.33 0.06 -14.53
N SER A 134 -5.41 1.02 -13.62
CA SER A 134 -5.52 2.45 -13.93
C SER A 134 -4.17 3.13 -14.21
N GLY A 135 -3.07 2.38 -14.22
CA GLY A 135 -1.71 2.87 -14.50
C GLY A 135 -0.93 3.38 -13.28
N VAL A 136 -1.49 3.29 -12.07
CA VAL A 136 -0.88 3.74 -10.81
C VAL A 136 -0.30 2.54 -10.05
N GLN A 137 1.03 2.44 -9.99
CA GLN A 137 1.71 1.33 -9.31
C GLN A 137 1.91 1.63 -7.82
N LEU A 138 1.08 1.02 -6.96
CA LEU A 138 1.20 1.19 -5.51
C LEU A 138 2.36 0.38 -4.94
N MET A 139 3.29 1.07 -4.29
CA MET A 139 4.48 0.48 -3.67
C MET A 139 4.33 0.44 -2.15
N TYR A 140 4.94 -0.54 -1.50
CA TYR A 140 5.04 -0.50 -0.05
C TYR A 140 5.95 0.67 0.39
N PRO A 141 5.68 1.33 1.53
CA PRO A 141 6.52 2.44 2.01
C PRO A 141 8.00 2.10 2.13
N ASP A 142 8.33 0.84 2.44
CA ASP A 142 9.72 0.35 2.54
C ASP A 142 10.38 0.09 1.16
N GLU A 143 9.59 0.06 0.08
CA GLU A 143 10.04 -0.16 -1.29
C GLU A 143 10.17 1.13 -2.09
N VAL A 144 9.69 2.26 -1.56
CA VAL A 144 9.90 3.57 -2.19
C VAL A 144 11.40 3.85 -2.20
N PRO A 145 12.05 3.95 -3.38
CA PRO A 145 13.48 4.20 -3.42
C PRO A 145 13.74 5.53 -2.73
N VAL A 146 14.65 5.52 -1.75
CA VAL A 146 15.11 6.74 -1.08
C VAL A 146 15.76 7.59 -2.16
N THR A 147 15.02 8.56 -2.70
CA THR A 147 15.60 9.57 -3.58
C THR A 147 16.54 10.38 -2.70
N THR A 148 17.84 10.10 -2.82
CA THR A 148 18.87 10.97 -2.29
C THR A 148 18.71 12.31 -2.97
N TYR A 149 18.09 13.26 -2.28
CA TYR A 149 18.18 14.65 -2.65
C TYR A 149 19.64 15.05 -2.48
N GLU A 150 20.38 15.09 -3.60
CA GLU A 150 21.60 15.88 -3.66
C GLU A 150 21.17 17.33 -3.42
N ARG A 151 21.40 17.82 -2.20
CA ARG A 151 21.43 19.26 -1.94
C ARG A 151 22.57 19.82 -2.79
N THR A 152 22.22 20.44 -3.91
CA THR A 152 23.02 21.49 -4.53
C THR A 152 23.24 22.65 -3.56
#